data_AF-A0A3M8RB59-F1
#
_entry.id   AF-A0A3M8RB59-F1
#
_cell.length_a   1.000
_cell.length_b   1.000
_cell.length_c   1.000
_cell.angle_alpha   90.00
_cell.angle_beta   90.00
_cell.angle_gamma   90.00
#
_symmetry.space_group_name_H-M   'P 1'
#
loop_
_entity.id
_entity.type
_entity.pdbx_description
1 polymer ?
#
loop_
_entity_poly.entity_id
_entity_poly.type
_entity_poly.pdbx_seq_one_letter_code
_entity_poly.pdbx_strand_id
1 'polypeptide(L)'
;MISRHPLFILLDKELNDIVRESNYLLSAQDALHKDLPAVHPQLDQIVYIAMASTIEKLYGGMEKCLQRIAANVDEFSPKGDSWHKDLIDQMEIATEDRPAVLSHDTANALHIFRAFRHRERNIYGSVLDRQRILALTEDALALLKAFRDDISKFERAMGEE
;
A
#
# COMPACT_ATOMS: atom_id res chain seq x y z
N MET A 1 28.03 -0.11 -17.25
CA MET A 1 27.17 -0.59 -16.15
C MET A 1 26.54 0.67 -15.55
N ILE A 2 25.31 1.01 -15.95
CA ILE A 2 24.65 2.22 -15.44
C ILE A 2 24.36 1.95 -13.96
N SER A 3 24.98 2.71 -13.07
CA SER A 3 24.70 2.60 -11.64
C SER A 3 23.27 3.07 -11.40
N ARG A 4 22.39 2.15 -11.01
CA ARG A 4 21.00 2.48 -10.68
C ARG A 4 21.00 3.44 -9.47
N HIS A 5 20.27 4.54 -9.57
CA HIS A 5 20.26 5.57 -8.52
C HIS A 5 19.85 4.96 -7.16
N PRO A 6 20.53 5.29 -6.03
CA PRO A 6 20.30 4.65 -4.73
C PRO A 6 18.84 4.68 -4.25
N LEU A 7 18.07 5.71 -4.60
CA LEU A 7 16.63 5.79 -4.31
C LEU A 7 15.88 4.57 -4.86
N PHE A 8 16.09 4.20 -6.13
CA PHE A 8 15.34 3.12 -6.77
C PHE A 8 15.72 1.74 -6.23
N ILE A 9 16.97 1.56 -5.77
CA ILE A 9 17.38 0.34 -5.06
C ILE A 9 16.61 0.21 -3.73
N LEU A 10 16.42 1.32 -3.01
CA LEU A 10 15.68 1.33 -1.76
C LEU A 10 14.17 1.16 -1.98
N LEU A 11 13.63 1.75 -3.04
CA LEU A 11 12.22 1.57 -3.43
C LEU A 11 11.93 0.14 -3.86
N ASP A 12 12.80 -0.48 -4.66
CA ASP A 12 12.67 -1.90 -5.02
C ASP A 12 12.64 -2.80 -3.79
N LYS A 13 13.51 -2.52 -2.81
CA LYS A 13 13.55 -3.29 -1.57
C LYS A 13 12.22 -3.17 -0.82
N GLU A 14 11.71 -1.96 -0.63
CA GLU A 14 10.46 -1.74 0.09
C GLU A 14 9.27 -2.36 -0.67
N LEU A 15 9.22 -2.20 -2.00
CA LEU A 15 8.21 -2.85 -2.85
C LEU A 15 8.26 -4.38 -2.75
N ASN A 16 9.44 -4.98 -2.75
CA ASN A 16 9.59 -6.43 -2.60
C ASN A 16 9.16 -6.90 -1.21
N ASP A 17 9.44 -6.13 -0.17
CA ASP A 17 8.95 -6.43 1.18
C ASP A 17 7.41 -6.36 1.25
N ILE A 18 6.79 -5.35 0.61
CA ILE A 18 5.32 -5.21 0.52
C ILE A 18 4.72 -6.38 -0.27
N VAL A 19 5.30 -6.74 -1.42
CA VAL A 19 4.86 -7.88 -2.23
C VAL A 19 4.96 -9.18 -1.46
N ARG A 20 6.04 -9.39 -0.69
CA ARG A 20 6.16 -10.57 0.17
C ARG A 20 5.04 -10.62 1.21
N GLU A 21 4.72 -9.51 1.84
CA GLU A 21 3.60 -9.45 2.79
C GLU A 21 2.26 -9.75 2.10
N SER A 22 2.05 -9.30 0.86
CA SER A 22 0.82 -9.55 0.11
C SER A 22 0.55 -11.05 -0.16
N ASN A 23 1.60 -11.88 -0.21
CA ASN A 23 1.44 -13.33 -0.34
C ASN A 23 0.75 -13.96 0.87
N TYR A 24 0.85 -13.34 2.06
CA TYR A 24 0.10 -13.79 3.23
C TYR A 24 -1.41 -13.53 3.06
N LEU A 25 -1.81 -12.46 2.40
CA LEU A 25 -3.23 -12.21 2.08
C LEU A 25 -3.79 -13.26 1.13
N LEU A 26 -3.06 -13.55 0.05
CA LEU A 26 -3.46 -14.58 -0.91
C LEU A 26 -3.59 -15.94 -0.24
N SER A 27 -2.61 -16.32 0.58
CA SER A 27 -2.62 -17.59 1.32
C SER A 27 -3.78 -17.66 2.33
N ALA A 28 -4.09 -16.55 3.01
CA ALA A 28 -5.20 -16.47 3.94
C ALA A 28 -6.56 -16.59 3.22
N GLN A 29 -6.72 -15.91 2.08
CA GLN A 29 -7.94 -15.99 1.26
C GLN A 29 -8.15 -17.43 0.74
N ASP A 30 -7.10 -18.08 0.25
CA ASP A 30 -7.15 -19.48 -0.19
C ASP A 30 -7.52 -20.44 0.94
N ALA A 31 -7.01 -20.20 2.16
CA ALA A 31 -7.36 -21.01 3.31
C ALA A 31 -8.84 -20.86 3.69
N LEU A 32 -9.38 -19.64 3.67
CA LEU A 32 -10.80 -19.38 3.92
C LEU A 32 -11.71 -20.01 2.85
N HIS A 33 -11.30 -20.02 1.58
CA HIS A 33 -12.03 -20.69 0.50
C HIS A 33 -12.05 -22.23 0.63
N LYS A 34 -11.08 -22.83 1.32
CA LYS A 34 -10.96 -24.30 1.50
C LYS A 34 -11.62 -24.81 2.79
N ASP A 35 -12.72 -24.17 3.22
CA ASP A 35 -13.51 -24.55 4.39
C ASP A 35 -12.78 -24.52 5.74
N LEU A 36 -11.67 -23.77 5.87
CA LEU A 36 -10.99 -23.58 7.16
C LEU A 36 -11.96 -23.16 8.30
N PRO A 37 -12.96 -22.28 8.09
CA PRO A 37 -13.91 -21.93 9.15
C PRO A 37 -14.77 -23.11 9.62
N ALA A 38 -15.06 -24.08 8.75
CA ALA A 38 -15.82 -25.27 9.10
C ALA A 38 -14.95 -26.30 9.87
N VAL A 39 -13.67 -26.37 9.55
CA VAL A 39 -12.71 -27.32 10.17
C VAL A 39 -12.14 -26.78 11.49
N HIS A 40 -11.86 -25.48 11.57
CA HIS A 40 -11.25 -24.81 12.72
C HIS A 40 -11.90 -23.43 13.01
N PRO A 41 -13.11 -23.40 13.59
CA PRO A 41 -13.84 -22.15 13.86
C PRO A 41 -13.08 -21.14 14.72
N GLN A 42 -12.21 -21.61 15.63
CA GLN A 42 -11.37 -20.75 16.47
C GLN A 42 -10.26 -20.01 15.69
N LEU A 43 -9.86 -20.51 14.52
CA LEU A 43 -8.84 -19.86 13.69
C LEU A 43 -9.43 -18.79 12.77
N ASP A 44 -10.73 -18.84 12.49
CA ASP A 44 -11.42 -17.94 11.58
C ASP A 44 -11.20 -16.46 11.96
N GLN A 45 -11.45 -16.09 13.22
CA GLN A 45 -11.21 -14.73 13.69
C GLN A 45 -9.73 -14.31 13.61
N ILE A 46 -8.81 -15.23 13.89
CA ILE A 46 -7.36 -14.98 13.82
C ILE A 46 -6.95 -14.68 12.38
N VAL A 47 -7.49 -15.40 11.41
CA VAL A 47 -7.22 -15.18 9.98
C VAL A 47 -7.71 -13.80 9.55
N TYR A 48 -8.94 -13.41 9.91
CA TYR A 48 -9.44 -12.07 9.58
C TYR A 48 -8.62 -10.94 10.23
N ILE A 49 -8.18 -11.11 11.48
CA ILE A 49 -7.28 -10.16 12.15
C ILE A 49 -5.94 -10.06 11.39
N ALA A 50 -5.37 -11.20 10.98
CA ALA A 50 -4.12 -11.23 10.22
C ALA A 50 -4.27 -10.57 8.85
N MET A 51 -5.41 -10.74 8.18
CA MET A 51 -5.71 -10.09 6.91
C MET A 51 -5.81 -8.57 7.07
N ALA A 52 -6.59 -8.09 8.05
CA ALA A 52 -6.71 -6.66 8.34
C ALA A 52 -5.34 -6.04 8.67
N SER A 53 -4.55 -6.70 9.51
CA SER A 53 -3.18 -6.25 9.83
C SER A 53 -2.27 -6.22 8.60
N THR A 54 -2.38 -7.21 7.71
CA THR A 54 -1.59 -7.23 6.48
C THR A 54 -1.99 -6.10 5.54
N ILE A 55 -3.28 -5.79 5.40
CA ILE A 55 -3.77 -4.65 4.61
C ILE A 55 -3.16 -3.33 5.14
N GLU A 56 -3.17 -3.12 6.47
CA GLU A 56 -2.55 -1.92 7.06
C GLU A 56 -1.05 -1.82 6.75
N LYS A 57 -0.33 -2.95 6.79
CA LYS A 57 1.10 -3.00 6.44
C LYS A 57 1.34 -2.67 4.96
N LEU A 58 0.51 -3.18 4.05
CA LEU A 58 0.62 -2.87 2.62
C LEU A 58 0.50 -1.36 2.38
N TYR A 59 -0.55 -0.75 2.95
CA TYR A 59 -0.75 0.70 2.89
C TYR A 59 0.42 1.48 3.49
N GLY A 60 0.86 1.12 4.70
CA GLY A 60 1.99 1.78 5.35
C GLY A 60 3.30 1.63 4.57
N GLY A 61 3.52 0.52 3.88
CA GLY A 61 4.66 0.33 3.00
C GLY A 61 4.61 1.25 1.78
N MET A 62 3.46 1.38 1.13
CA MET A 62 3.26 2.32 0.03
C MET A 62 3.53 3.76 0.48
N GLU A 63 3.03 4.17 1.65
CA GLU A 63 3.33 5.49 2.22
C GLU A 63 4.84 5.71 2.42
N LYS A 64 5.58 4.71 2.91
CA LYS A 64 7.04 4.82 3.08
C LYS A 64 7.78 5.01 1.75
N CYS A 65 7.34 4.33 0.70
CA CYS A 65 7.88 4.54 -0.65
C CYS A 65 7.69 6.00 -1.08
N LEU A 66 6.48 6.53 -0.91
CA LEU A 66 6.16 7.93 -1.25
C LEU A 66 6.95 8.92 -0.40
N GLN A 67 7.08 8.68 0.91
CA GLN A 67 7.91 9.52 1.79
C GLN A 67 9.36 9.56 1.35
N ARG A 68 9.91 8.42 0.89
CA ARG A 68 11.28 8.38 0.38
C ARG A 68 11.42 9.21 -0.89
N ILE A 69 10.45 9.15 -1.80
CA ILE A 69 10.47 9.96 -3.02
C ILE A 69 10.39 11.44 -2.65
N ALA A 70 9.41 11.83 -1.81
CA ALA A 70 9.25 13.20 -1.33
C ALA A 70 10.55 13.73 -0.67
N ALA A 71 11.21 12.92 0.15
CA ALA A 71 12.44 13.33 0.84
C ALA A 71 13.68 13.42 -0.07
N ASN A 72 13.77 12.60 -1.12
CA ASN A 72 14.99 12.50 -1.95
C ASN A 72 14.88 13.24 -3.29
N VAL A 73 13.66 13.47 -3.79
CA VAL A 73 13.40 14.12 -5.08
C VAL A 73 12.86 15.52 -4.84
N ASP A 74 11.83 15.65 -4.01
CA ASP A 74 11.18 16.95 -3.77
C ASP A 74 11.90 17.76 -2.67
N GLU A 75 12.86 17.14 -1.98
CA GLU A 75 13.54 17.66 -0.77
C GLU A 75 12.56 18.17 0.31
N PHE A 76 11.31 17.72 0.24
CA PHE A 76 10.20 18.19 1.04
C PHE A 76 9.26 17.03 1.37
N SER A 77 9.02 16.84 2.66
CA SER A 77 8.04 15.87 3.17
C SER A 77 6.99 16.59 4.01
N PRO A 78 5.69 16.36 3.76
CA PRO A 78 4.62 16.94 4.56
C PRO A 78 4.70 16.53 6.03
N LYS A 79 4.17 17.38 6.90
CA LYS A 79 4.20 17.22 8.37
C LYS A 79 2.84 17.59 8.97
N GLY A 80 2.65 17.27 10.24
CA GLY A 80 1.40 17.52 10.96
C GLY A 80 0.32 16.47 10.68
N ASP A 81 -0.87 16.63 11.24
CA ASP A 81 -1.88 15.56 11.26
C ASP A 81 -2.41 15.16 9.87
N SER A 82 -2.34 16.07 8.89
CA SER A 82 -2.75 15.83 7.51
C SER A 82 -1.65 15.25 6.61
N TRP A 83 -0.44 14.98 7.14
CA TRP A 83 0.72 14.64 6.31
C TRP A 83 0.46 13.47 5.36
N HIS A 84 -0.32 12.48 5.79
CA HIS A 84 -0.71 11.33 4.98
C HIS A 84 -1.47 11.73 3.71
N LYS A 85 -2.37 12.71 3.82
CA LYS A 85 -3.14 13.25 2.69
C LYS A 85 -2.24 14.05 1.77
N ASP A 86 -1.51 14.97 2.37
CA ASP A 86 -0.70 15.92 1.63
C ASP A 86 0.42 15.19 0.86
N LEU A 87 0.91 14.07 1.40
CA LEU A 87 1.86 13.21 0.71
C LEU A 87 1.26 12.57 -0.54
N ILE A 88 0.04 12.02 -0.47
CA ILE A 88 -0.60 11.40 -1.64
C ILE A 88 -0.84 12.46 -2.73
N ASP A 89 -1.36 13.62 -2.34
CA ASP A 89 -1.64 14.73 -3.27
C ASP A 89 -0.35 15.25 -3.92
N GLN A 90 0.72 15.39 -3.13
CA GLN A 90 2.05 15.80 -3.63
C GLN A 90 2.56 14.81 -4.70
N MET A 91 2.37 13.51 -4.50
CA MET A 91 2.86 12.46 -5.41
C MET A 91 2.02 12.31 -6.69
N GLU A 92 0.76 12.77 -6.69
CA GLU A 92 -0.10 12.82 -7.87
C GLU A 92 0.25 13.99 -8.80
N ILE A 93 0.83 15.06 -8.26
CA ILE A 93 1.15 16.27 -9.01
C ILE A 93 2.55 16.14 -9.64
N ALA A 94 2.65 16.46 -10.93
CA ALA A 94 3.93 16.67 -11.61
C ALA A 94 4.52 18.03 -11.25
N THR A 95 5.84 18.10 -11.10
CA THR A 95 6.59 19.32 -10.80
C THR A 95 7.60 19.60 -11.92
N GLU A 96 8.38 20.67 -11.78
CA GLU A 96 9.51 20.94 -12.69
C GLU A 96 10.61 19.89 -12.54
N ASP A 97 10.80 19.36 -11.32
CA ASP A 97 11.90 18.43 -10.99
C ASP A 97 11.55 16.95 -11.17
N ARG A 98 10.25 16.62 -11.29
CA ARG A 98 9.80 15.23 -11.52
C ARG A 98 8.41 15.12 -12.15
N PRO A 99 8.13 14.06 -12.92
CA PRO A 99 6.76 13.74 -13.29
C PRO A 99 5.92 13.33 -12.07
N ALA A 100 4.61 13.20 -12.30
CA ALA A 100 3.71 12.60 -11.33
C ALA A 100 4.17 11.16 -11.01
N VAL A 101 4.26 10.85 -9.72
CA VAL A 101 4.63 9.51 -9.23
C VAL A 101 3.42 8.59 -9.28
N LEU A 102 2.24 9.12 -8.95
CA LEU A 102 0.98 8.40 -8.91
C LEU A 102 0.07 8.84 -10.05
N SER A 103 -0.64 7.89 -10.64
CA SER A 103 -1.84 8.20 -11.42
C SER A 103 -2.99 8.65 -10.51
N HIS A 104 -3.96 9.38 -11.09
CA HIS A 104 -5.15 9.82 -10.38
C HIS A 104 -5.91 8.66 -9.72
N ASP A 105 -6.05 7.53 -10.43
CA ASP A 105 -6.76 6.35 -9.93
C ASP A 105 -6.03 5.72 -8.73
N THR A 106 -4.71 5.61 -8.79
CA THR A 106 -3.90 5.10 -7.67
C THR A 106 -3.96 6.06 -6.46
N ALA A 107 -3.88 7.37 -6.68
CA ALA A 107 -4.00 8.38 -5.62
C ALA A 107 -5.38 8.33 -4.93
N ASN A 108 -6.46 8.24 -5.71
CA ASN A 108 -7.82 8.08 -5.19
C ASN A 108 -7.96 6.81 -4.35
N ALA A 109 -7.43 5.67 -4.84
CA ALA A 109 -7.45 4.43 -4.09
C ALA A 109 -6.66 4.52 -2.76
N LEU A 110 -5.49 5.17 -2.75
CA LEU A 110 -4.75 5.44 -1.51
C LEU A 110 -5.55 6.31 -0.54
N HIS A 111 -6.26 7.34 -1.01
CA HIS A 111 -7.13 8.17 -0.15
C HIS A 111 -8.25 7.35 0.50
N ILE A 112 -8.85 6.43 -0.24
CA ILE A 112 -9.87 5.50 0.25
C ILE A 112 -9.28 4.60 1.36
N PHE A 113 -8.11 4.00 1.13
CA PHE A 113 -7.40 3.20 2.13
C PHE A 113 -6.95 3.99 3.37
N ARG A 114 -6.54 5.25 3.20
CA ARG A 114 -6.25 6.15 4.33
C ARG A 114 -7.48 6.31 5.22
N ALA A 115 -8.64 6.59 4.62
CA ALA A 115 -9.89 6.76 5.34
C ALA A 115 -10.32 5.46 6.05
N PHE A 116 -10.01 4.29 5.47
CA PHE A 116 -10.20 3.01 6.15
C PHE A 116 -9.31 2.89 7.38
N ARG A 117 -8.00 3.16 7.29
CA ARG A 117 -7.07 3.10 8.44
C ARG A 117 -7.53 3.94 9.63
N HIS A 118 -8.09 5.12 9.39
CA HIS A 118 -8.62 5.96 10.47
C HIS A 118 -9.88 5.36 11.13
N ARG A 119 -10.70 4.62 10.37
CA ARG A 119 -11.93 3.99 10.87
C ARG A 119 -11.65 2.65 11.57
N GLU A 120 -10.75 1.83 11.03
CA GLU A 120 -10.51 0.46 11.50
C GLU A 120 -9.75 0.39 12.84
N ARG A 121 -8.99 1.43 13.21
CA ARG A 121 -8.34 1.54 14.55
C ARG A 121 -9.32 1.42 15.72
N ASN A 122 -10.63 1.61 15.49
CA ASN A 122 -11.68 1.48 16.51
C ASN A 122 -12.51 0.18 16.41
N ILE A 123 -12.34 -0.64 15.37
CA ILE A 123 -13.23 -1.78 15.05
C ILE A 123 -12.67 -3.12 15.57
N TYR A 124 -11.38 -3.21 15.88
CA TYR A 124 -10.77 -4.42 16.45
C TYR A 124 -11.43 -4.89 17.77
N GLY A 125 -12.27 -4.07 18.41
CA GLY A 125 -13.00 -4.38 19.64
C GLY A 125 -14.40 -4.99 19.48
N SER A 126 -15.02 -4.98 18.30
CA SER A 126 -16.39 -5.49 18.13
C SER A 126 -16.64 -6.00 16.71
N VAL A 127 -16.66 -7.33 16.55
CA VAL A 127 -17.04 -8.08 15.34
C VAL A 127 -16.50 -7.48 14.03
N LEU A 128 -15.33 -7.97 13.61
CA LEU A 128 -14.81 -7.70 12.26
C LEU A 128 -15.83 -8.13 11.20
N ASP A 129 -16.21 -7.20 10.33
CA ASP A 129 -17.04 -7.51 9.16
C ASP A 129 -16.20 -8.29 8.13
N ARG A 130 -16.48 -9.59 8.06
CA ARG A 130 -15.75 -10.54 7.21
C ARG A 130 -15.85 -10.21 5.73
N GLN A 131 -17.05 -9.86 5.27
CA GLN A 131 -17.28 -9.51 3.86
C GLN A 131 -16.48 -8.26 3.50
N ARG A 132 -16.44 -7.30 4.42
CA ARG A 132 -15.63 -6.09 4.25
C ARG A 132 -14.13 -6.38 4.20
N ILE A 133 -13.59 -7.27 5.03
CA ILE A 133 -12.15 -7.63 4.98
C ILE A 133 -11.80 -8.34 3.67
N LEU A 134 -12.68 -9.23 3.19
CA LEU A 134 -12.47 -9.91 1.90
C LEU A 134 -12.46 -8.89 0.75
N ALA A 135 -13.44 -7.99 0.69
CA ALA A 135 -13.47 -6.92 -0.31
C ALA A 135 -12.23 -6.02 -0.23
N LEU A 136 -11.83 -5.59 0.97
CA LEU A 136 -10.62 -4.78 1.18
C LEU A 136 -9.34 -5.53 0.77
N THR A 137 -9.32 -6.86 0.87
CA THR A 137 -8.18 -7.66 0.44
C THR A 137 -8.01 -7.59 -1.08
N GLU A 138 -9.10 -7.76 -1.83
CA GLU A 138 -9.10 -7.65 -3.28
C GLU A 138 -8.68 -6.24 -3.73
N ASP A 139 -9.27 -5.21 -3.12
CA ASP A 139 -8.92 -3.82 -3.37
C ASP A 139 -7.46 -3.50 -3.06
N ALA A 140 -6.91 -4.05 -1.97
CA ALA A 140 -5.53 -3.82 -1.56
C ALA A 140 -4.53 -4.46 -2.52
N LEU A 141 -4.84 -5.65 -3.03
CA LEU A 141 -4.02 -6.35 -4.02
C LEU A 141 -4.04 -5.63 -5.37
N ALA A 142 -5.22 -5.14 -5.80
CA ALA A 142 -5.34 -4.32 -7.00
C ALA A 142 -4.56 -3.00 -6.88
N LEU A 143 -4.67 -2.33 -5.72
CA LEU A 143 -3.94 -1.11 -5.42
C LEU A 143 -2.42 -1.34 -5.44
N LEU A 144 -1.93 -2.41 -4.81
CA LEU A 144 -0.50 -2.73 -4.82
C LEU A 144 0.04 -2.91 -6.24
N LYS A 145 -0.72 -3.59 -7.10
CA LYS A 145 -0.35 -3.76 -8.50
C LYS A 145 -0.26 -2.41 -9.22
N ALA A 146 -1.31 -1.58 -9.11
CA ALA A 146 -1.35 -0.26 -9.73
C ALA A 146 -0.21 0.64 -9.23
N PHE A 147 0.05 0.64 -7.93
CA PHE A 147 1.14 1.37 -7.31
C PHE A 147 2.51 0.93 -7.85
N ARG A 148 2.76 -0.37 -7.96
CA ARG A 148 4.02 -0.89 -8.53
C ARG A 148 4.20 -0.47 -9.98
N ASP A 149 3.13 -0.48 -10.77
CA ASP A 149 3.16 -0.06 -12.16
C ASP A 149 3.48 1.45 -12.26
N ASP A 150 2.91 2.26 -11.38
CA ASP A 150 3.17 3.70 -11.30
C ASP A 150 4.62 4.00 -10.88
N ILE A 151 5.16 3.33 -9.85
CA ILE A 151 6.59 3.47 -9.47
C ILE A 151 7.52 3.04 -10.62
N SER A 152 7.17 2.00 -11.37
CA SER A 152 7.96 1.53 -12.51
C SER A 152 7.95 2.54 -13.66
N LYS A 153 6.82 3.24 -13.91
CA LYS A 153 6.74 4.31 -14.90
C LYS A 153 7.55 5.53 -14.45
N PHE A 154 7.39 5.91 -13.19
CA PHE A 154 8.13 7.00 -12.57
C PHE A 154 9.65 6.80 -12.68
N GLU A 155 10.14 5.62 -12.30
CA GLU A 155 11.56 5.30 -12.40
C GLU A 155 12.10 5.41 -13.83
N ARG A 156 11.35 4.90 -14.82
CA ARG A 156 11.76 5.01 -16.24
C ARG A 156 11.86 6.46 -16.68
N ALA A 157 10.86 7.27 -16.35
CA ALA A 157 10.84 8.69 -16.71
C ALA A 157 12.01 9.45 -16.08
N MET A 158 12.38 9.16 -14.83
CA MET A 158 13.52 9.77 -14.14
C MET A 158 14.89 9.26 -14.62
N GLY A 159 14.95 8.14 -15.34
CA GLY A 159 16.20 7.54 -15.83
C GLY A 159 16.50 7.84 -17.31
N GLU A 160 15.58 8.50 -18.01
CA GLU A 160 15.72 8.91 -19.42
C GLU A 160 16.24 10.35 -19.58
N GLU A 161 16.57 11.04 -18.48
CA GLU A 161 17.25 12.35 -18.42
C GLU A 161 18.74 12.24 -18.08
#